data_AF-A0A7W1VEL7-F1
#
_entry.id   AF-A0A7W1VEL7-F1
#
_cell.length_a   1.000
_cell.length_b   1.000
_cell.length_c   1.000
_cell.angle_alpha   90.00
_cell.angle_beta   90.00
_cell.angle_gamma   90.00
#
_symmetry.space_group_name_H-M   'P 1'
#
loop_
_entity.id
_entity.type
_entity.pdbx_description
1 polymer ?
#
loop_
_entity_poly.entity_id
_entity_poly.type
_entity_poly.pdbx_seq_one_letter_code
_entity_poly.pdbx_strand_id
1 'polypeptide(L)'
;MKGKFVVVDENSLLALRDNPTVSIVTAAEYGKNNLELLNRSGLLPRNLSDDQKAKYMYVAHHEGFGRALRYLTNSNDVDEATAKYILTKNYAAGLKDKYGSYVEAYKHWAEGTSRRTFPSQVGSKTMNTYVQKYGNYEQGYRAWLTDYVNAKIQPESYRK
;
A
#
# COMPACT_ATOMS: atom_id res chain seq x y z
N MET A 1 -15.71 -18.78 13.77
CA MET A 1 -14.87 -19.75 14.52
C MET A 1 -13.65 -18.99 15.06
N LYS A 2 -13.45 -18.94 16.38
CA LYS A 2 -12.24 -18.39 17.01
C LYS A 2 -11.53 -19.52 17.77
N GLY A 3 -10.82 -20.36 17.02
CA GLY A 3 -9.80 -21.24 17.60
C GLY A 3 -8.47 -20.52 17.51
N LYS A 4 -7.72 -20.45 18.62
CA LYS A 4 -6.33 -19.98 18.58
C LYS A 4 -5.52 -21.12 17.98
N PHE A 5 -5.11 -20.99 16.72
CA PHE A 5 -4.17 -21.94 16.12
C PHE A 5 -2.84 -21.84 16.87
N VAL A 6 -2.30 -22.98 17.27
CA VAL A 6 -0.97 -23.10 17.87
C VAL A 6 -0.06 -23.67 16.80
N VAL A 7 1.00 -22.95 16.46
CA VAL A 7 2.06 -23.47 15.59
C VAL A 7 2.90 -24.43 16.43
N VAL A 8 2.81 -25.72 16.13
CA VAL A 8 3.54 -26.78 16.85
C VAL A 8 4.89 -27.10 16.24
N ASP A 9 5.13 -26.66 15.00
CA ASP A 9 6.40 -26.80 14.28
C ASP A 9 6.57 -25.64 13.29
N GLU A 10 7.24 -24.57 13.76
CA GLU A 10 7.45 -23.35 12.98
C GLU A 10 8.42 -23.57 11.81
N ASN A 11 9.43 -24.43 11.98
CA ASN A 11 10.43 -24.68 10.96
C ASN A 11 9.83 -25.40 9.75
N SER A 12 9.04 -26.46 9.99
CA SER A 12 8.35 -27.16 8.90
C SER A 12 7.31 -26.28 8.21
N LEU A 13 6.62 -25.41 8.96
CA LEU A 13 5.70 -24.44 8.39
C LEU A 13 6.43 -23.43 7.48
N LEU A 14 7.58 -22.89 7.91
CA LEU A 14 8.37 -21.96 7.10
C LEU A 14 8.96 -22.62 5.85
N ALA A 15 9.35 -23.90 5.94
CA ALA A 15 9.89 -24.66 4.80
C ALA A 15 8.88 -24.82 3.65
N LEU A 16 7.57 -24.70 3.92
CA LEU A 16 6.54 -24.73 2.86
C LEU A 16 6.69 -23.59 1.83
N ARG A 17 7.40 -22.50 2.16
CA ARG A 17 7.67 -21.41 1.21
C ARG A 17 8.56 -21.83 0.04
N ASP A 18 9.28 -22.95 0.19
CA ASP A 18 10.12 -23.51 -0.86
C ASP A 18 9.36 -24.56 -1.70
N ASN A 19 8.12 -24.92 -1.31
CA ASN A 19 7.23 -25.73 -2.12
C ASN A 19 6.54 -24.85 -3.18
N PRO A 20 6.74 -25.08 -4.49
CA PRO A 20 6.24 -24.18 -5.52
C PRO A 20 4.71 -24.09 -5.57
N THR A 21 4.01 -25.20 -5.33
CA THR A 21 2.54 -25.24 -5.33
C THR A 21 1.96 -24.49 -4.13
N VAL A 22 2.54 -24.68 -2.94
CA VAL A 22 2.08 -23.95 -1.75
C VAL A 22 2.36 -22.46 -1.93
N SER A 23 3.55 -22.09 -2.38
CA SER A 23 3.93 -20.70 -2.58
C SER A 23 3.05 -19.97 -3.59
N ILE A 24 2.71 -20.59 -4.73
CA ILE A 24 1.86 -19.93 -5.72
C ILE A 24 0.41 -19.77 -5.23
N VAL A 25 -0.14 -20.78 -4.55
CA VAL A 25 -1.50 -20.72 -3.98
C VAL A 25 -1.56 -19.71 -2.83
N THR A 26 -0.58 -19.72 -1.93
CA THR A 26 -0.49 -18.74 -0.83
C THR A 26 -0.37 -17.31 -1.38
N ALA A 27 0.44 -17.09 -2.42
CA ALA A 27 0.54 -15.78 -3.06
C ALA A 27 -0.80 -15.31 -3.66
N ALA A 28 -1.54 -16.21 -4.33
CA ALA A 28 -2.86 -15.90 -4.89
C ALA A 28 -3.88 -15.56 -3.79
N GLU A 29 -3.96 -16.36 -2.73
CA GLU A 29 -4.87 -16.11 -1.60
C GLU A 29 -4.50 -14.84 -0.84
N TYR A 30 -3.20 -14.57 -0.66
CA TYR A 30 -2.72 -13.34 -0.04
C TYR A 30 -3.09 -12.11 -0.88
N GLY A 31 -2.90 -12.17 -2.20
CA GLY A 31 -3.33 -11.13 -3.13
C GLY A 31 -4.83 -10.89 -3.07
N LYS A 32 -5.64 -11.96 -3.08
CA LYS A 32 -7.11 -11.86 -2.98
C LYS A 32 -7.52 -11.20 -1.67
N ASN A 33 -6.94 -11.62 -0.53
CA ASN A 33 -7.21 -11.03 0.78
C ASN A 33 -6.88 -9.53 0.80
N ASN A 34 -5.72 -9.14 0.26
CA ASN A 34 -5.34 -7.74 0.13
C ASN A 34 -6.38 -6.93 -0.66
N LEU A 35 -6.82 -7.44 -1.81
CA LEU A 35 -7.83 -6.76 -2.62
C LEU A 35 -9.18 -6.65 -1.88
N GLU A 36 -9.60 -7.70 -1.18
CA GLU A 36 -10.83 -7.67 -0.38
C GLU A 36 -10.76 -6.63 0.74
N LEU A 37 -9.63 -6.54 1.45
CA LEU A 37 -9.41 -5.54 2.49
C LEU A 37 -9.42 -4.12 1.93
N LEU A 38 -8.76 -3.88 0.79
CA LEU A 38 -8.81 -2.59 0.10
C LEU A 38 -10.23 -2.25 -0.36
N ASN A 39 -10.98 -3.22 -0.89
CA ASN A 39 -12.37 -3.00 -1.30
C ASN A 39 -13.26 -2.61 -0.11
N ARG A 40 -13.07 -3.27 1.04
CA ARG A 40 -13.78 -2.94 2.29
C ARG A 40 -13.45 -1.56 2.86
N SER A 41 -12.35 -0.94 2.43
CA SER A 41 -12.05 0.45 2.80
C SER A 41 -12.97 1.46 2.12
N GLY A 42 -13.62 1.08 1.00
CA GLY A 42 -14.41 1.98 0.18
C GLY A 42 -13.59 2.96 -0.68
N LEU A 43 -12.26 2.87 -0.67
CA LEU A 43 -11.35 3.79 -1.37
C LEU A 43 -10.91 3.29 -2.75
N LEU A 44 -11.24 2.05 -3.14
CA LEU A 44 -10.97 1.58 -4.49
C LEU A 44 -11.94 2.24 -5.50
N PRO A 45 -11.47 2.57 -6.70
CA PRO A 45 -12.37 2.96 -7.79
C PRO A 45 -13.39 1.86 -8.08
N ARG A 46 -14.59 2.26 -8.51
CA ARG A 46 -15.63 1.31 -8.95
C ARG A 46 -15.25 0.66 -10.27
N ASN A 47 -15.79 -0.53 -10.53
CA ASN A 47 -15.67 -1.24 -11.81
C ASN A 47 -14.23 -1.47 -12.29
N LEU A 48 -13.35 -1.94 -11.40
CA LEU A 48 -11.97 -2.24 -11.73
C LEU A 48 -11.85 -3.34 -12.79
N SER A 49 -11.03 -3.11 -13.82
CA SER A 49 -10.55 -4.17 -14.69
C SER A 49 -9.65 -5.14 -13.93
N ASP A 50 -9.43 -6.34 -14.48
CA ASP A 50 -8.55 -7.32 -13.86
C ASP A 50 -7.09 -6.83 -13.78
N ASP A 51 -6.66 -5.98 -14.72
CA ASP A 51 -5.33 -5.36 -14.68
C ASP A 51 -5.21 -4.35 -13.53
N GLN A 52 -6.27 -3.58 -13.28
CA GLN A 52 -6.30 -2.66 -12.15
C GLN A 52 -6.32 -3.42 -10.82
N LYS A 53 -7.10 -4.51 -10.73
CA LYS A 53 -7.10 -5.39 -9.55
C LYS A 53 -5.69 -5.94 -9.30
N ALA A 54 -5.00 -6.43 -10.33
CA ALA A 54 -3.63 -6.92 -10.21
C ALA A 54 -2.66 -5.84 -9.70
N LYS A 55 -2.77 -4.61 -10.20
CA LYS A 55 -1.97 -3.47 -9.72
C LYS A 55 -2.22 -3.17 -8.24
N TYR A 56 -3.48 -3.17 -7.78
CA TYR A 56 -3.78 -2.92 -6.36
C TYR A 56 -3.40 -4.07 -5.44
N MET A 57 -3.53 -5.32 -5.89
CA MET A 57 -2.97 -6.48 -5.19
C MET A 57 -1.46 -6.34 -4.99
N TYR A 58 -0.74 -5.95 -6.04
CA TYR A 58 0.70 -5.73 -5.99
C TYR A 58 1.08 -4.57 -5.06
N VAL A 59 0.39 -3.43 -5.14
CA VAL A 59 0.62 -2.30 -4.23
C VAL A 59 0.41 -2.71 -2.77
N ALA A 60 -0.67 -3.41 -2.44
CA ALA A 60 -0.91 -3.85 -1.06
C ALA A 60 0.09 -4.90 -0.58
N HIS A 61 0.58 -5.77 -1.46
CA HIS A 61 1.66 -6.69 -1.11
C HIS A 61 2.97 -5.94 -0.82
N HIS A 62 3.34 -4.98 -1.68
CA HIS A 62 4.59 -4.23 -1.59
C HIS A 62 4.61 -3.24 -0.41
N GLU A 63 3.54 -2.47 -0.27
CA GLU A 63 3.44 -1.42 0.74
C GLU A 63 2.92 -1.93 2.08
N GLY A 64 2.20 -3.05 2.08
CA GLY A 64 1.29 -3.42 3.17
C GLY A 64 0.00 -2.59 3.14
N PHE A 65 -1.04 -3.09 3.81
CA PHE A 65 -2.39 -2.51 3.76
C PHE A 65 -2.46 -1.00 4.08
N GLY A 66 -1.89 -0.57 5.22
CA GLY A 66 -2.00 0.82 5.67
C GLY A 66 -1.38 1.84 4.72
N ARG A 67 -0.23 1.52 4.12
CA ARG A 67 0.43 2.38 3.12
C ARG A 67 -0.20 2.26 1.73
N ALA A 68 -0.84 1.14 1.40
CA ALA A 68 -1.64 1.02 0.20
C ALA A 68 -2.88 1.93 0.23
N LEU A 69 -3.53 2.12 1.39
CA LEU A 69 -4.61 3.11 1.52
C LEU A 69 -4.13 4.53 1.19
N ARG A 70 -2.90 4.88 1.62
CA ARG A 70 -2.26 6.16 1.26
C ARG A 70 -2.00 6.25 -0.24
N TYR A 71 -1.64 5.16 -0.92
CA TYR A 71 -1.47 5.18 -2.38
C TYR A 71 -2.79 5.42 -3.11
N LEU A 72 -3.91 4.90 -2.59
CA LEU A 72 -5.25 5.11 -3.14
C LEU A 72 -5.81 6.51 -2.93
N THR A 73 -5.11 7.35 -2.16
CA THR A 73 -5.57 8.68 -1.78
C THR A 73 -4.48 9.72 -2.01
N ASN A 74 -4.86 10.98 -1.95
CA ASN A 74 -3.94 12.12 -1.99
C ASN A 74 -4.23 12.96 -0.76
N SER A 75 -3.22 13.28 0.05
CA SER A 75 -3.44 14.04 1.29
C SER A 75 -4.05 15.43 1.08
N ASN A 76 -3.96 15.95 -0.15
CA ASN A 76 -4.60 17.20 -0.55
C ASN A 76 -6.11 17.06 -0.84
N ASP A 77 -6.61 15.86 -1.12
CA ASP A 77 -7.94 15.62 -1.69
C ASP A 77 -8.82 14.69 -0.83
N VAL A 78 -8.53 14.56 0.47
CA VAL A 78 -9.33 13.72 1.39
C VAL A 78 -10.18 14.56 2.34
N ASP A 79 -11.32 14.00 2.73
CA ASP A 79 -12.15 14.53 3.80
C ASP A 79 -11.69 14.05 5.20
N GLU A 80 -12.27 14.64 6.25
CA GLU A 80 -11.95 14.29 7.65
C GLU A 80 -12.22 12.82 7.99
N ALA A 81 -13.28 12.22 7.43
CA ALA A 81 -13.64 10.84 7.71
C ALA A 81 -12.61 9.87 7.11
N THR A 82 -12.20 10.11 5.87
CA THR A 82 -11.19 9.35 5.14
C THR A 82 -9.82 9.52 5.80
N ALA A 83 -9.43 10.76 6.12
CA ALA A 83 -8.17 11.04 6.80
C ALA A 83 -8.11 10.33 8.18
N LYS A 84 -9.20 10.39 8.97
CA LYS A 84 -9.33 9.66 10.23
C LYS A 84 -9.15 8.16 10.02
N TYR A 85 -9.86 7.58 9.05
CA TYR A 85 -9.78 6.15 8.75
C TYR A 85 -8.34 5.71 8.44
N ILE A 86 -7.66 6.42 7.54
CA ILE A 86 -6.29 6.11 7.14
C ILE A 86 -5.34 6.23 8.32
N LEU A 87 -5.42 7.32 9.09
CA LEU A 87 -4.57 7.52 10.26
C LEU A 87 -4.82 6.46 11.34
N THR A 88 -6.08 6.06 11.59
CA THR A 88 -6.39 4.96 12.52
C THR A 88 -5.79 3.64 12.06
N LYS A 89 -5.88 3.29 10.77
CA LYS A 89 -5.29 2.05 10.23
C LYS A 89 -3.76 2.06 10.25
N ASN A 90 -3.14 3.24 10.35
CA ASN A 90 -1.71 3.42 10.45
C ASN A 90 -1.25 3.82 11.87
N TYR A 91 -2.09 3.62 12.89
CA TYR A 91 -1.77 3.92 14.30
C TYR A 91 -1.29 5.37 14.55
N ALA A 92 -1.81 6.31 13.75
CA ALA A 92 -1.39 7.72 13.71
C ALA A 92 -2.53 8.71 14.01
N ALA A 93 -3.71 8.23 14.44
CA ALA A 93 -4.87 9.07 14.70
C ALA A 93 -4.65 10.16 15.76
N GLY A 94 -3.76 9.91 16.74
CA GLY A 94 -3.39 10.89 17.76
C GLY A 94 -2.67 12.14 17.23
N LEU A 95 -2.18 12.11 15.98
CA LEU A 95 -1.59 13.30 15.34
C LEU A 95 -2.60 14.43 15.15
N LYS A 96 -3.92 14.14 15.19
CA LYS A 96 -4.95 15.18 15.19
C LYS A 96 -4.75 16.19 16.32
N ASP A 97 -4.34 15.75 17.50
CA ASP A 97 -4.20 16.64 18.66
C ASP A 97 -3.08 17.66 18.44
N LYS A 98 -2.06 17.30 17.64
CA LYS A 98 -0.95 18.17 17.28
C LYS A 98 -1.30 19.14 16.13
N TYR A 99 -2.05 18.68 15.14
CA TYR A 99 -2.28 19.43 13.89
C TYR A 99 -3.72 19.98 13.75
N GLY A 100 -4.57 19.81 14.77
CA GLY A 100 -5.93 20.35 14.86
C GLY A 100 -7.00 19.49 14.20
N SER A 101 -6.73 18.94 13.02
CA SER A 101 -7.69 18.15 12.22
C SER A 101 -7.09 16.84 11.71
N TYR A 102 -7.92 15.89 11.28
CA TYR A 102 -7.39 14.65 10.68
C TYR A 102 -6.79 14.91 9.32
N VAL A 103 -7.35 15.84 8.52
CA VAL A 103 -6.80 16.21 7.21
C VAL A 103 -5.39 16.79 7.35
N GLU A 104 -5.20 17.77 8.24
CA GLU A 104 -3.86 18.37 8.45
C GLU A 104 -2.89 17.36 9.04
N ALA A 105 -3.34 16.54 10.00
CA ALA A 105 -2.54 15.45 10.52
C ALA A 105 -2.13 14.44 9.44
N TYR A 106 -3.01 14.16 8.49
CA TYR A 106 -2.75 13.22 7.40
C TYR A 106 -1.74 13.78 6.40
N LYS A 107 -1.82 15.06 6.02
CA LYS A 107 -0.79 15.72 5.19
C LYS A 107 0.60 15.60 5.81
N HIS A 108 0.74 15.98 7.08
CA HIS A 108 2.02 15.88 7.78
C HIS A 108 2.52 14.44 7.93
N TRP A 109 1.61 13.51 8.23
CA TRP A 109 1.95 12.08 8.34
C TRP A 109 2.37 11.48 7.00
N ALA A 110 1.63 11.77 5.92
CA ALA A 110 1.89 11.25 4.58
C ALA A 110 3.24 11.76 4.06
N GLU A 111 3.52 13.05 4.24
CA GLU A 111 4.78 13.68 3.88
C GLU A 111 5.95 13.10 4.68
N GLY A 112 5.85 13.08 6.01
CA GLY A 112 6.91 12.55 6.87
C GLY A 112 7.17 11.06 6.66
N THR A 113 6.14 10.28 6.35
CA THR A 113 6.29 8.86 6.01
C THR A 113 6.97 8.69 4.66
N SER A 114 6.59 9.46 3.64
CA SER A 114 7.23 9.41 2.32
C SER A 114 8.69 9.85 2.39
N ARG A 115 9.01 10.88 3.18
CA ARG A 115 10.39 11.32 3.42
C ARG A 115 11.30 10.21 3.97
N ARG A 116 10.75 9.30 4.78
CA ARG A 116 11.50 8.17 5.34
C ARG A 116 11.57 6.98 4.39
N THR A 117 10.43 6.59 3.80
CA THR A 117 10.33 5.35 3.01
C THR A 117 10.85 5.52 1.58
N PHE A 118 10.66 6.69 0.96
CA PHE A 118 11.05 6.89 -0.43
C PHE A 118 12.55 6.62 -0.67
N PRO A 119 13.50 7.22 0.07
CA PRO A 119 14.92 6.95 -0.17
C PRO A 119 15.33 5.51 0.16
N SER A 120 14.65 4.83 1.09
CA SER A 120 14.96 3.42 1.39
C SER A 120 14.54 2.47 0.27
N GLN A 121 13.57 2.87 -0.57
CA GLN A 121 13.08 2.09 -1.70
C GLN A 121 13.93 2.28 -2.96
N VAL A 122 14.37 3.52 -3.22
CA VAL A 122 14.98 3.88 -4.53
C VAL A 122 16.33 4.59 -4.45
N GLY A 123 16.80 4.91 -3.25
CA GLY A 123 17.97 5.76 -3.03
C GLY A 123 17.70 7.26 -3.27
N SER A 124 18.57 8.10 -2.73
CA SER A 124 18.37 9.56 -2.70
C SER A 124 18.36 10.21 -4.09
N LYS A 125 19.11 9.68 -5.07
CA LYS A 125 19.19 10.26 -6.42
C LYS A 125 17.83 10.20 -7.14
N THR A 126 17.21 9.02 -7.16
CA THR A 126 15.89 8.83 -7.78
C THR A 126 14.84 9.61 -7.01
N MET A 127 14.83 9.53 -5.68
CA MET A 127 13.92 10.30 -4.83
C MET A 127 13.99 11.80 -5.14
N ASN A 128 15.18 12.41 -5.18
CA ASN A 128 15.34 13.84 -5.45
C ASN A 128 14.75 14.24 -6.81
N THR A 129 14.90 13.39 -7.83
CA THR A 129 14.34 13.64 -9.17
C THR A 129 12.81 13.76 -9.11
N TYR A 130 12.15 12.83 -8.42
CA TYR A 130 10.70 12.85 -8.27
C TYR A 130 10.23 13.98 -7.35
N VAL A 131 10.90 14.22 -6.22
CA VAL A 131 10.54 15.31 -5.31
C VAL A 131 10.66 16.67 -6.00
N GLN A 132 11.72 16.89 -6.79
CA GLN A 132 11.87 18.12 -7.57
C GLN A 132 10.76 18.28 -8.61
N LYS A 133 10.36 17.20 -9.28
CA LYS A 133 9.32 17.23 -10.33
C LYS A 133 7.91 17.41 -9.76
N TYR A 134 7.60 16.78 -8.63
CA TYR A 134 6.25 16.70 -8.06
C TYR A 134 6.05 17.58 -6.82
N GLY A 135 7.10 18.26 -6.36
CA GLY A 135 7.06 19.33 -5.35
C GLY A 135 7.35 18.89 -3.91
N ASN A 136 6.97 17.68 -3.51
CA ASN A 136 7.21 17.19 -2.15
C ASN A 136 7.39 15.66 -2.10
N TYR A 137 7.69 15.10 -0.92
CA TYR A 137 8.00 13.67 -0.77
C TYR A 137 6.78 12.79 -1.01
N GLU A 138 5.59 13.17 -0.55
CA GLU A 138 4.36 12.42 -0.80
C GLU A 138 4.04 12.32 -2.29
N GLN A 139 4.02 13.46 -2.99
CA GLN A 139 3.68 13.53 -4.40
C GLN A 139 4.73 12.82 -5.25
N GLY A 140 6.01 13.00 -4.92
CA GLY A 140 7.10 12.27 -5.58
C GLY A 140 7.01 10.76 -5.35
N TYR A 141 6.75 10.30 -4.13
CA TYR A 141 6.67 8.87 -3.82
C TYR A 141 5.49 8.20 -4.52
N ARG A 142 4.32 8.85 -4.51
CA ARG A 142 3.13 8.32 -5.19
C ARG A 142 3.35 8.20 -6.69
N ALA A 143 3.91 9.23 -7.32
CA ALA A 143 4.21 9.21 -8.75
C ALA A 143 5.21 8.09 -9.09
N TRP A 144 6.30 7.97 -8.33
CA TRP A 144 7.25 6.89 -8.52
C TRP A 144 6.61 5.51 -8.35
N LEU A 145 5.80 5.32 -7.31
CA LEU A 145 5.16 4.03 -7.04
C LEU A 145 4.18 3.68 -8.17
N THR A 146 3.45 4.65 -8.72
CA THR A 146 2.60 4.45 -9.90
C THR A 146 3.44 4.01 -11.11
N ASP A 147 4.54 4.71 -11.41
CA ASP A 147 5.42 4.36 -12.54
C ASP A 147 6.04 2.97 -12.35
N TYR A 148 6.47 2.66 -11.13
CA TYR A 148 7.03 1.36 -10.77
C TYR A 148 6.01 0.22 -10.93
N VAL A 149 4.80 0.39 -10.40
CA VAL A 149 3.72 -0.61 -10.51
C VAL A 149 3.34 -0.84 -11.97
N ASN A 150 3.23 0.24 -12.76
CA ASN A 150 2.97 0.13 -14.19
C ASN A 150 4.08 -0.66 -14.88
N ALA A 151 5.36 -0.37 -14.62
CA ALA A 151 6.47 -1.12 -15.22
C ALA A 151 6.53 -2.59 -14.79
N LYS A 152 6.03 -2.95 -13.60
CA LYS A 152 6.07 -4.34 -13.07
C LYS A 152 4.84 -5.17 -13.43
N ILE A 153 3.67 -4.54 -13.55
CA ILE A 153 2.40 -5.21 -13.83
C ILE A 153 1.96 -4.82 -15.23
N GLN A 154 2.32 -5.68 -16.18
CA GLN A 154 2.05 -5.52 -17.62
C GLN A 154 1.33 -6.75 -18.18
N PRO A 155 0.07 -7.05 -17.76
CA PRO A 155 -0.66 -8.23 -18.22
C PRO A 155 -0.83 -8.30 -19.74
N GLU A 156 -0.92 -7.15 -20.41
CA GLU A 156 -0.99 -7.00 -21.86
C GLU A 156 0.18 -7.67 -22.59
N SER A 157 1.39 -7.69 -21.99
CA SER A 157 2.56 -8.35 -22.57
C SER A 157 2.44 -9.89 -22.61
N TYR A 158 1.45 -10.45 -21.91
CA TYR A 158 1.23 -11.89 -21.78
C TYR A 158 -0.11 -12.36 -22.40
N ARG A 159 -0.98 -11.42 -22.80
CA ARG A 159 -2.18 -11.75 -23.56
C ARG A 159 -1.77 -11.94 -25.03
N LYS A 160 -1.88 -13.17 -25.51
CA LYS A 160 -1.71 -13.53 -26.93
C LYS A 160 -3.04 -13.41 -27.67
#